data_AF-A0A2J6J171-F1
#
_entry.id   AF-A0A2J6J171-F1
#
_cell.length_a   1.000
_cell.length_b   1.000
_cell.length_c   1.000
_cell.angle_alpha   90.00
_cell.angle_beta   90.00
_cell.angle_gamma   90.00
#
_symmetry.space_group_name_H-M   'P 1'
#
loop_
_entity.id
_entity.type
_entity.pdbx_description
1 polymer ?
#
loop_
_entity_poly.entity_id
_entity_poly.type
_entity_poly.pdbx_seq_one_letter_code
_entity_poly.pdbx_strand_id
1 'polypeptide(L)'
;MAKKIVSGLPFIIMITALIGAIVAVGCSEADHKPSMQQVNLKPGLWKITSKVEAPGVKIPMPSTTNTQCLGANDLVPKSNYSGNGCDIVNLRVEGDTITYDVECAANGSASNSNASLTYSGTSMEGMVTTNVTSPTEMKMITQLSGQRIGSCKL
;
A
#
# COMPACT_ATOMS: atom_id res chain seq x y z
N MET A 1 22.16 -39.56 -26.10
CA MET A 1 21.71 -39.74 -27.50
C MET A 1 22.00 -38.44 -28.24
N ALA A 2 23.06 -38.42 -29.05
CA ALA A 2 23.50 -37.28 -29.84
C ALA A 2 23.03 -37.45 -31.29
N LYS A 3 22.57 -36.39 -31.96
CA LYS A 3 22.32 -36.42 -33.41
C LYS A 3 22.63 -35.08 -34.10
N LYS A 4 23.85 -35.08 -34.67
CA LYS A 4 24.29 -34.62 -36.00
C LYS A 4 24.26 -33.13 -36.39
N ILE A 5 25.49 -32.67 -36.63
CA ILE A 5 25.99 -31.58 -37.48
C ILE A 5 25.85 -31.94 -38.97
N VAL A 6 25.47 -30.99 -39.83
CA VAL A 6 25.74 -30.85 -41.30
C VAL A 6 25.57 -29.35 -41.63
N SER A 7 26.62 -28.52 -41.69
CA SER A 7 27.51 -28.18 -42.83
C SER A 7 26.82 -27.52 -44.05
N GLY A 8 27.22 -26.27 -44.38
CA GLY A 8 27.10 -25.74 -45.76
C GLY A 8 26.80 -24.23 -45.88
N LEU A 9 27.82 -23.38 -45.77
CA LEU A 9 27.97 -22.19 -46.63
C LEU A 9 28.67 -22.64 -47.94
N PRO A 10 28.81 -21.86 -49.04
CA PRO A 10 28.47 -20.44 -49.28
C PRO A 10 27.81 -20.17 -50.65
N PHE A 11 27.09 -19.06 -50.87
CA PHE A 11 27.04 -18.44 -52.20
C PHE A 11 26.84 -16.94 -52.14
N ILE A 12 27.77 -16.28 -52.80
CA ILE A 12 27.98 -14.85 -53.04
C ILE A 12 26.77 -14.23 -53.74
N ILE A 13 26.24 -13.12 -53.23
CA ILE A 13 25.73 -12.02 -54.06
C ILE A 13 26.12 -10.68 -53.40
N MET A 14 27.29 -10.18 -53.81
CA MET A 14 27.66 -8.77 -53.74
C MET A 14 26.94 -8.04 -54.88
N ILE A 15 25.92 -7.21 -54.60
CA ILE A 15 25.41 -6.23 -55.58
C ILE A 15 25.08 -4.90 -54.88
N THR A 16 25.99 -3.95 -55.14
CA THR A 16 25.84 -2.49 -55.34
C THR A 16 25.33 -1.57 -54.23
N ALA A 17 26.22 -0.65 -53.87
CA ALA A 17 25.98 0.63 -53.22
C ALA A 17 25.10 1.59 -54.06
N LEU A 18 24.30 2.43 -53.39
CA LEU A 18 24.29 3.90 -53.52
C LEU A 18 23.15 4.52 -52.67
N ILE A 19 23.57 5.39 -51.74
CA ILE A 19 22.91 6.63 -51.27
C ILE A 19 21.64 6.49 -50.43
N GLY A 20 21.75 6.97 -49.18
CA GLY A 20 20.62 7.35 -48.35
C GLY A 20 21.07 7.62 -46.92
N ALA A 21 21.60 8.80 -46.65
CA ALA A 21 21.89 9.25 -45.30
C ALA A 21 20.59 9.28 -44.48
N ILE A 22 20.40 8.29 -43.60
CA ILE A 22 19.39 8.36 -42.55
C ILE A 22 20.14 8.69 -41.28
N VAL A 23 20.01 9.95 -40.87
CA VAL A 23 20.36 10.42 -39.54
C VAL A 23 19.46 9.65 -38.59
N ALA A 24 19.97 8.59 -37.96
CA ALA A 24 19.28 7.94 -36.86
C ALA A 24 19.27 8.94 -35.69
N VAL A 25 18.20 9.73 -35.64
CA VAL A 25 17.78 10.49 -34.47
C VAL A 25 17.81 9.52 -33.30
N GLY A 26 18.66 9.81 -32.30
CA GLY A 26 18.66 9.08 -31.05
C GLY A 26 17.25 9.14 -30.46
N CYS A 27 16.61 7.98 -30.32
CA CYS A 27 15.49 7.86 -29.42
C CYS A 27 16.08 8.00 -28.01
N SER A 28 16.10 9.23 -27.50
CA SER A 28 16.26 9.47 -26.08
C SER A 28 15.20 8.63 -25.37
N GLU A 29 15.65 7.57 -24.70
CA GLU A 29 14.84 6.82 -23.75
C GLU A 29 14.43 7.84 -22.70
N ALA A 30 13.19 8.33 -22.81
CA ALA A 30 12.61 9.12 -21.75
C ALA A 30 12.57 8.21 -20.52
N ASP A 31 13.43 8.50 -19.54
CA ASP A 31 13.38 8.00 -18.18
C ASP A 31 12.02 8.34 -17.56
N HIS A 32 10.98 7.61 -17.95
CA HIS A 32 9.68 7.65 -17.30
C HIS A 32 9.79 6.79 -16.04
N LYS A 33 10.54 7.27 -15.05
CA LYS A 33 10.54 6.70 -13.71
C LYS A 33 9.10 6.81 -13.22
N PRO A 34 8.37 5.69 -13.00
CA PRO A 34 7.01 5.77 -12.51
C PRO A 34 7.05 6.57 -11.21
N SER A 35 6.35 7.69 -11.22
CA SER A 35 6.02 8.44 -10.01
C SER A 35 5.24 7.47 -9.14
N MET A 36 5.88 6.92 -8.10
CA MET A 36 5.12 6.28 -7.04
C MET A 36 4.20 7.38 -6.52
N GLN A 37 2.88 7.22 -6.66
CA GLN A 37 1.93 8.19 -6.14
C GLN A 37 2.24 8.38 -4.65
N GLN A 38 2.85 9.50 -4.33
CA GLN A 38 3.28 9.79 -2.98
C GLN A 38 2.08 10.43 -2.29
N VAL A 39 1.47 9.66 -1.38
CA VAL A 39 0.44 10.16 -0.46
C VAL A 39 0.95 11.41 0.24
N ASN A 40 0.09 12.40 0.46
CA ASN A 40 0.39 13.62 1.22
C ASN A 40 0.53 13.34 2.73
N LEU A 41 1.39 12.40 3.10
CA LEU A 41 1.79 12.09 4.48
C LEU A 41 3.11 12.82 4.77
N LYS A 42 3.14 13.62 5.85
CA LYS A 42 4.39 14.14 6.40
C LYS A 42 5.00 13.15 7.39
N PRO A 43 6.21 12.61 7.14
CA PRO A 43 6.84 11.65 8.04
C PRO A 43 7.05 12.22 9.45
N GLY A 44 6.89 11.36 10.46
CA GLY A 44 7.14 11.73 11.85
C GLY A 44 6.34 10.93 12.86
N LEU A 45 6.22 11.49 14.06
CA LEU A 45 5.44 10.96 15.16
C LEU A 45 3.99 11.44 15.04
N TRP A 46 3.06 10.50 15.02
CA TRP A 46 1.63 10.74 14.85
C TRP A 46 0.87 10.32 16.08
N LYS A 47 -0.03 11.19 16.55
CA LYS A 47 -1.04 10.88 17.56
C LYS A 47 -2.34 10.54 16.83
N ILE A 48 -2.84 9.34 17.04
CA ILE A 48 -4.00 8.79 16.35
C ILE A 48 -5.06 8.43 17.37
N THR A 49 -6.27 8.94 17.15
CA THR A 49 -7.45 8.72 17.98
C THR A 49 -8.42 7.84 17.22
N SER A 50 -8.88 6.77 17.87
CA SER A 50 -9.90 5.85 17.36
C SER A 50 -11.18 5.98 18.17
N LYS A 51 -12.32 6.00 17.48
CA LYS A 51 -13.65 5.95 18.08
C LYS A 51 -14.43 4.79 17.47
N VAL A 52 -14.79 3.83 18.31
CA VAL A 52 -15.51 2.61 17.87
C VAL A 52 -17.01 2.84 18.00
N GLU A 53 -17.74 2.44 16.97
CA GLU A 53 -19.19 2.41 16.88
C GLU A 53 -19.60 0.95 16.64
N ALA A 54 -20.34 0.38 17.60
CA ALA A 54 -20.77 -1.02 17.57
C ALA A 54 -22.30 -1.10 17.70
N PRO A 55 -22.97 -1.97 16.92
CA PRO A 55 -24.41 -2.18 17.03
C PRO A 55 -24.83 -2.57 18.44
N GLY A 56 -25.96 -2.04 18.91
CA GLY A 56 -26.54 -2.39 20.22
C GLY A 56 -25.94 -1.67 21.42
N VAL A 57 -24.85 -0.91 21.26
CA VAL A 57 -24.25 -0.11 22.33
C VAL A 57 -24.79 1.32 22.27
N LYS A 58 -25.63 1.71 23.25
CA LYS A 58 -26.25 3.05 23.32
C LYS A 58 -25.41 4.08 24.08
N ILE A 59 -24.35 3.63 24.76
CA ILE A 59 -23.45 4.48 25.53
C ILE A 59 -22.22 4.77 24.66
N PRO A 60 -21.78 6.04 24.53
CA PRO A 60 -20.57 6.34 23.78
C PRO A 60 -19.37 5.63 24.41
N MET A 61 -18.70 4.77 23.64
CA MET A 61 -17.43 4.19 24.05
C MET A 61 -16.35 5.27 24.11
N PRO A 62 -15.43 5.22 25.09
CA PRO A 62 -14.34 6.17 25.16
C PRO A 62 -13.44 6.03 23.93
N SER A 63 -12.98 7.16 23.41
CA SER A 63 -11.97 7.14 22.35
C SER A 63 -10.64 6.69 22.92
N THR A 64 -9.88 5.95 22.11
CA THR A 64 -8.52 5.53 22.46
C THR A 64 -7.53 6.34 21.65
N THR A 65 -6.44 6.78 22.27
CA THR A 65 -5.38 7.54 21.60
C THR A 65 -4.07 6.79 21.71
N ASN A 66 -3.42 6.57 20.57
CA ASN A 66 -2.11 5.95 20.47
C ASN A 66 -1.15 6.86 19.71
N THR A 67 0.14 6.71 19.99
CA THR A 67 1.18 7.45 19.28
C THR A 67 2.10 6.47 18.58
N GLN A 68 2.40 6.69 17.30
CA GLN A 68 3.34 5.87 16.54
C GLN A 68 4.04 6.66 15.45
N CYS A 69 5.14 6.09 14.95
CA CYS A 69 5.86 6.63 13.82
C CYS A 69 5.23 6.18 12.51
N LEU A 70 5.01 7.13 11.60
CA LEU A 70 4.58 6.87 10.23
C LEU A 70 5.53 7.53 9.24
N GLY A 71 5.74 6.88 8.11
CA GLY A 71 6.62 7.35 7.04
C GLY A 71 6.07 7.01 5.67
N ALA A 72 6.70 7.54 4.61
CA ALA A 72 6.25 7.33 3.23
C ALA A 72 6.25 5.85 2.81
N ASN A 73 7.06 5.00 3.46
CA ASN A 73 7.13 3.56 3.22
C ASN A 73 6.39 2.74 4.30
N ASP A 74 5.79 3.39 5.31
CA ASP A 74 5.01 2.74 6.38
C ASP A 74 3.75 3.58 6.61
N LEU A 75 2.84 3.46 5.66
CA LEU A 75 1.61 4.25 5.58
C LEU A 75 0.49 3.68 6.47
N VAL A 76 0.63 2.45 6.99
CA VAL A 76 -0.44 1.77 7.71
C VAL A 76 -0.25 1.92 9.23
N PRO A 77 -1.22 2.53 9.95
CA PRO A 77 -1.25 2.58 11.41
C PRO A 77 -1.33 1.20 12.08
N LYS A 78 -0.20 0.64 12.50
CA LYS A 78 -0.13 -0.69 13.15
C LYS A 78 -0.74 -0.74 14.55
N SER A 79 -0.80 0.39 15.25
CA SER A 79 -1.42 0.49 16.59
C SER A 79 -2.88 0.02 16.64
N ASN A 80 -3.57 -0.02 15.49
CA ASN A 80 -4.95 -0.49 15.40
C ASN A 80 -5.06 -2.03 15.28
N TYR A 81 -3.95 -2.73 15.06
CA TYR A 81 -3.90 -4.16 14.74
C TYR A 81 -2.85 -4.91 15.56
N SER A 82 -2.54 -4.45 16.78
CA SER A 82 -1.37 -4.85 17.59
C SER A 82 -1.37 -6.29 18.16
N GLY A 83 -2.04 -7.24 17.50
CA GLY A 83 -2.06 -8.65 17.86
C GLY A 83 -1.15 -9.53 16.97
N ASN A 84 -0.71 -10.67 17.51
CA ASN A 84 -0.13 -11.74 16.69
C ASN A 84 -1.21 -12.28 15.74
N GLY A 85 -0.83 -12.58 14.49
CA GLY A 85 -1.72 -13.22 13.52
C GLY A 85 -2.62 -12.28 12.74
N CYS A 86 -2.21 -11.02 12.54
CA CYS A 86 -2.87 -10.07 11.63
C CYS A 86 -1.97 -9.79 10.42
N ASP A 87 -2.50 -10.00 9.21
CA ASP A 87 -1.84 -9.72 7.94
C ASP A 87 -2.49 -8.52 7.26
N ILE A 88 -1.67 -7.58 6.80
CA ILE A 88 -2.11 -6.44 5.98
C ILE A 88 -2.01 -6.86 4.52
N VAL A 89 -3.13 -6.85 3.81
CA VAL A 89 -3.22 -7.27 2.42
C VAL A 89 -3.93 -6.21 1.58
N ASN A 90 -3.84 -6.33 0.26
CA ASN A 90 -4.55 -5.46 -0.70
C ASN A 90 -4.32 -3.95 -0.51
N LEU A 91 -3.13 -3.53 -0.06
CA LEU A 91 -2.80 -2.11 0.04
C LEU A 91 -2.84 -1.44 -1.34
N ARG A 92 -3.63 -0.38 -1.47
CA ARG A 92 -3.75 0.46 -2.66
C ARG A 92 -3.60 1.92 -2.27
N VAL A 93 -3.02 2.71 -3.19
CA VAL A 93 -2.83 4.14 -3.04
C VAL A 93 -3.52 4.84 -4.20
N GLU A 94 -4.47 5.72 -3.90
CA GLU A 94 -5.22 6.53 -4.85
C GLU A 94 -5.16 7.99 -4.43
N GLY A 95 -4.21 8.73 -5.02
CA GLY A 95 -3.90 10.10 -4.60
C GLY A 95 -3.42 10.13 -3.14
N ASP A 96 -4.15 10.86 -2.30
CA ASP A 96 -3.86 11.02 -0.88
C ASP A 96 -4.54 9.98 0.02
N THR A 97 -5.28 9.05 -0.58
CA THR A 97 -6.02 8.02 0.15
C THR A 97 -5.36 6.66 -0.02
N ILE A 98 -5.17 5.95 1.08
CA ILE A 98 -4.82 4.53 1.07
C ILE A 98 -6.04 3.71 1.44
N THR A 99 -6.18 2.55 0.80
CA THR A 99 -7.10 1.50 1.22
C THR A 99 -6.34 0.22 1.43
N TYR A 100 -6.70 -0.55 2.45
CA TYR A 100 -6.08 -1.83 2.73
C TYR A 100 -7.03 -2.72 3.52
N ASP A 101 -6.79 -4.02 3.41
CA ASP A 101 -7.49 -5.02 4.19
C ASP A 101 -6.59 -5.53 5.31
N VAL A 102 -7.22 -5.98 6.40
CA VAL A 102 -6.53 -6.66 7.49
C VAL A 102 -7.27 -7.95 7.80
N GLU A 103 -6.56 -9.06 7.70
CA GLU A 103 -7.04 -10.38 8.05
C GLU A 103 -6.38 -10.79 9.36
N CYS A 104 -7.17 -10.98 10.41
CA CYS A 104 -6.66 -11.43 11.72
C CYS A 104 -7.23 -12.80 12.07
N ALA A 105 -6.36 -13.73 12.46
CA ALA A 105 -6.72 -15.04 12.97
C ALA A 105 -5.78 -15.44 14.12
N ALA A 106 -6.31 -15.49 15.35
CA ALA A 106 -5.56 -15.89 16.53
C ALA A 106 -6.47 -16.48 17.61
N ASN A 107 -6.02 -17.55 18.26
CA ASN A 107 -6.65 -18.13 19.45
C ASN A 107 -8.17 -18.43 19.30
N GLY A 108 -8.60 -18.90 18.13
CA GLY A 108 -10.00 -19.22 17.84
C GLY A 108 -10.89 -18.02 17.47
N SER A 109 -10.35 -16.81 17.51
CA SER A 109 -10.99 -15.60 17.02
C SER A 109 -10.49 -15.28 15.61
N ALA A 110 -11.41 -14.81 14.76
CA ALA A 110 -11.10 -14.40 13.40
C ALA A 110 -11.86 -13.12 13.05
N SER A 111 -11.24 -12.25 12.26
CA SER A 111 -11.85 -11.02 11.79
C SER A 111 -11.24 -10.54 10.48
N ASN A 112 -12.07 -9.92 9.64
CA ASN A 112 -11.65 -9.24 8.42
C ASN A 112 -11.99 -7.76 8.53
N SER A 113 -11.04 -6.89 8.23
CA SER A 113 -11.24 -5.45 8.24
C SER A 113 -10.92 -4.84 6.88
N ASN A 114 -11.68 -3.84 6.48
CA ASN A 114 -11.37 -2.96 5.37
C ASN A 114 -11.16 -1.54 5.90
N ALA A 115 -10.05 -0.92 5.55
CA ALA A 115 -9.66 0.39 6.01
C ALA A 115 -9.50 1.37 4.83
N SER A 116 -9.91 2.62 5.05
CA SER A 116 -9.68 3.74 4.14
C SER A 116 -9.17 4.93 4.95
N LEU A 117 -7.99 5.45 4.62
CA LEU A 117 -7.35 6.58 5.29
C LEU A 117 -6.91 7.62 4.27
N THR A 118 -7.19 8.90 4.54
CA THR A 118 -6.73 10.03 3.73
C THR A 118 -5.75 10.86 4.52
N TYR A 119 -4.60 11.18 3.92
CA TYR A 119 -3.55 12.01 4.51
C TYR A 119 -3.55 13.42 3.92
N SER A 120 -3.47 14.43 4.78
CA SER A 120 -3.50 15.85 4.38
C SER A 120 -2.35 16.61 5.04
N GLY A 121 -1.13 16.23 4.70
CA GLY A 121 0.13 16.76 5.23
C GLY A 121 0.36 16.33 6.67
N THR A 122 -0.18 17.09 7.62
CA THR A 122 -0.03 16.86 9.07
C THR A 122 -1.26 16.30 9.76
N SER A 123 -2.36 16.11 9.02
CA SER A 123 -3.57 15.45 9.51
C SER A 123 -3.87 14.17 8.73
N MET A 124 -4.67 13.31 9.36
CA MET A 124 -5.17 12.07 8.78
C MET A 124 -6.60 11.87 9.27
N GLU A 125 -7.48 11.39 8.39
CA GLU A 125 -8.81 10.92 8.75
C GLU A 125 -9.06 9.58 8.08
N GLY A 126 -9.98 8.80 8.62
CA GLY A 126 -10.36 7.56 7.97
C GLY A 126 -11.36 6.72 8.74
N MET A 127 -11.66 5.57 8.17
CA MET A 127 -12.60 4.61 8.70
C MET A 127 -12.08 3.19 8.52
N VAL A 128 -12.31 2.36 9.53
CA VAL A 128 -12.08 0.92 9.48
C VAL A 128 -13.41 0.22 9.73
N THR A 129 -13.83 -0.62 8.80
CA THR A 129 -14.95 -1.53 9.01
C THR A 129 -14.40 -2.90 9.34
N THR A 130 -14.69 -3.41 10.54
CA THR A 130 -14.24 -4.72 11.00
C THR A 130 -15.43 -5.66 11.11
N ASN A 131 -15.32 -6.83 10.48
CA ASN A 131 -16.25 -7.93 10.63
C ASN A 131 -15.54 -9.01 11.45
N VAL A 132 -15.96 -9.18 12.70
CA VAL A 132 -15.57 -10.34 13.52
C VAL A 132 -16.40 -11.51 13.03
N THR A 133 -15.74 -12.63 12.69
CA THR A 133 -16.38 -13.83 12.13
C THR A 133 -16.43 -14.99 13.14
N SER A 134 -15.66 -14.91 14.22
CA SER A 134 -15.66 -15.89 15.32
C SER A 134 -15.29 -15.22 16.65
N PRO A 135 -15.91 -15.61 17.78
CA PRO A 135 -16.94 -16.66 17.92
C PRO A 135 -18.37 -16.19 17.58
N THR A 136 -18.61 -14.88 17.61
CA THR A 136 -19.91 -14.28 17.29
C THR A 136 -19.74 -13.27 16.18
N GLU A 137 -20.56 -13.38 15.14
CA GLU A 137 -20.51 -12.45 14.02
C GLU A 137 -20.93 -11.04 14.46
N MET A 138 -20.06 -10.06 14.23
CA MET A 138 -20.31 -8.67 14.58
C MET A 138 -19.60 -7.73 13.62
N LYS A 139 -20.33 -6.72 13.15
CA LYS A 139 -19.77 -5.61 12.38
C LYS A 139 -19.51 -4.41 13.30
N MET A 140 -18.31 -3.88 13.25
CA MET A 140 -17.89 -2.67 13.96
C MET A 140 -17.38 -1.63 12.97
N ILE A 141 -17.64 -0.36 13.27
CA ILE A 141 -17.11 0.78 12.50
C ILE A 141 -16.19 1.54 13.45
N THR A 142 -14.96 1.79 13.02
CA THR A 142 -14.00 2.61 13.76
C THR A 142 -13.66 3.84 12.95
N GLN A 143 -13.99 5.01 13.50
CA GLN A 143 -13.53 6.29 12.95
C GLN A 143 -12.12 6.58 13.47
N LEU A 144 -11.24 7.04 12.57
CA LEU A 144 -9.87 7.38 12.87
C LEU A 144 -9.63 8.86 12.56
N SER A 145 -8.92 9.52 13.47
CA SER A 145 -8.34 10.85 13.25
C SER A 145 -6.89 10.84 13.71
N GLY A 146 -6.03 11.56 13.00
CA GLY A 146 -4.59 11.60 13.26
C GLY A 146 -4.02 12.98 13.11
N GLN A 147 -3.02 13.29 13.93
CA GLN A 147 -2.26 14.53 13.87
C GLN A 147 -0.77 14.24 14.05
N ARG A 148 0.07 14.84 13.21
CA ARG A 148 1.52 14.78 13.35
C ARG A 148 1.95 15.69 14.49
N ILE A 149 2.55 15.11 15.52
CA ILE A 149 2.95 15.81 16.75
C ILE A 149 4.47 16.06 16.85
N GLY A 150 5.27 15.57 15.91
CA GLY A 150 6.70 15.82 15.93
C GLY A 150 7.49 14.89 15.02
N SER A 151 8.79 14.85 15.23
CA SER A 151 9.69 13.87 14.61
C SER A 151 9.69 12.57 15.42
N CYS A 152 9.96 11.46 14.76
CA CYS A 152 10.24 10.20 15.44
C CYS A 152 11.52 10.30 16.27
N LYS A 153 11.55 9.59 17.40
CA LYS A 153 12.80 9.36 18.13
C LYS A 153 13.59 8.30 17.37
N LEU A 154 14.87 8.57 17.15
CA LEU A 154 15.84 7.62 16.60
C LEU A 154 16.26 6.61 17.68
#